data_AF-K9STR6-F1
#
_entry.id   AF-K9STR6-F1
#
_cell.length_a   1.000
_cell.length_b   1.000
_cell.length_c   1.000
_cell.angle_alpha   90.00
_cell.angle_beta   90.00
_cell.angle_gamma   90.00
#
_symmetry.space_group_name_H-M   'P 1'
#
loop_
_entity.id
_entity.type
_entity.pdbx_description
1 polymer ?
#
loop_
_entity_poly.entity_id
_entity_poly.type
_entity_poly.pdbx_seq_one_letter_code
_entity_poly.pdbx_strand_id
1 'polypeptide(L)' 'MKVSLEFLYHFRCDRCDQWWSIADIKPQVGSEMSCPHCGHLNLVESIQTFLEAAKSSCLDKLPDPN' A
#
# COMPACT_ATOMS: atom_id res chain seq x y z
N MET A 1 -7.51 28.46 0.11
CA MET A 1 -7.81 27.15 0.70
C MET A 1 -6.59 26.26 0.53
N LYS A 2 -6.14 25.55 1.59
CA LYS A 2 -5.03 24.59 1.50
C LYS A 2 -5.62 23.18 1.58
N VAL A 3 -5.15 22.28 0.72
CA VAL A 3 -5.55 20.87 0.66
C VAL A 3 -4.27 20.04 0.71
N SER A 4 -4.29 18.92 1.44
CA SER A 4 -3.21 17.94 1.48
C SER A 4 -3.75 16.57 1.10
N LEU A 5 -2.95 15.81 0.37
CA LEU A 5 -3.21 14.42 0.00
C LEU A 5 -2.14 13.55 0.67
N GLU A 6 -2.54 12.47 1.32
CA GLU A 6 -1.65 11.53 1.99
C GLU A 6 -1.80 10.14 1.34
N PHE A 7 -0.69 9.44 1.14
CA PHE A 7 -0.67 8.05 0.67
C PHE A 7 -0.29 7.11 1.79
N LEU A 8 -1.21 6.24 2.20
CA LEU A 8 -0.98 5.29 3.29
C LEU A 8 -0.73 3.88 2.76
N TYR A 9 0.45 3.33 3.04
CA TYR A 9 0.84 1.95 2.68
C TYR A 9 0.69 1.03 3.88
N HIS A 10 -0.07 -0.05 3.72
CA HIS A 10 -0.28 -1.07 4.75
C HIS A 10 0.67 -2.25 4.52
N PHE A 11 1.40 -2.61 5.57
CA PHE A 11 2.32 -3.73 5.60
C PHE A 11 1.81 -4.76 6.60
N ARG A 12 1.99 -6.03 6.26
CA ARG A 12 1.74 -7.16 7.15
C ARG A 12 3.04 -7.91 7.35
N CYS A 13 3.37 -8.23 8.60
CA CYS A 13 4.56 -9.03 8.87
C CYS A 13 4.31 -10.48 8.45
N ASP A 14 5.24 -11.06 7.70
CA ASP A 14 5.28 -12.50 7.38
C ASP A 14 5.45 -13.42 8.60
N ARG A 15 6.00 -12.89 9.71
CA ARG A 15 6.33 -13.66 10.92
C ARG A 15 5.30 -13.56 12.04
N CYS A 16 4.91 -12.33 12.40
CA CYS A 16 4.02 -12.10 13.54
C CYS A 16 2.59 -11.73 13.14
N ASP A 17 2.30 -11.65 11.83
CA ASP A 17 1.00 -11.29 11.27
C ASP A 17 0.45 -9.92 11.69
N GLN A 18 1.24 -9.13 12.40
CA GLN A 18 0.86 -7.78 12.80
C GLN A 18 0.94 -6.83 11.62
N TRP A 19 0.02 -5.89 11.62
CA TRP A 19 -0.07 -4.84 10.62
C TRP A 19 0.63 -3.57 11.11
N TRP A 20 1.22 -2.83 10.18
CA TRP A 20 1.63 -1.45 10.40
C TRP A 20 1.49 -0.67 9.09
N SER A 21 1.52 0.66 9.20
CA SER A 21 1.39 1.53 8.03
C SER A 21 2.45 2.62 8.02
N ILE A 22 2.84 3.04 6.81
CA ILE A 22 3.72 4.18 6.60
C ILE A 22 3.05 5.12 5.61
N ALA A 23 3.00 6.40 5.97
CA ALA A 23 2.45 7.46 5.14
C ALA A 23 3.54 8.12 4.27
N ASP A 24 3.15 8.52 3.06
CA ASP A 24 3.88 9.33 2.07
C ASP A 24 5.24 8.79 1.57
N ILE A 25 5.78 7.78 2.23
CA ILE A 25 7.00 7.09 1.82
C ILE A 25 6.59 5.88 0.99
N LYS A 26 6.75 5.99 -0.33
CA LYS A 26 6.52 4.88 -1.25
C LYS A 26 7.56 3.77 -0.99
N PRO A 27 7.13 2.56 -0.58
CA PRO A 27 8.06 1.44 -0.46
C PRO A 27 8.60 1.06 -1.84
N GLN A 28 9.83 0.52 -1.88
CA GLN A 28 10.42 0.01 -3.12
C GLN A 28 10.27 -1.51 -3.14
N VAL A 29 9.88 -2.07 -4.28
CA VAL A 29 9.88 -3.52 -4.45
C VAL A 29 11.32 -4.01 -4.36
N GLY A 30 11.57 -5.02 -3.54
CA GLY A 30 12.91 -5.53 -3.22
C GLY A 30 13.60 -4.84 -2.04
N SER A 31 12.98 -3.84 -1.40
CA SER A 31 13.53 -3.26 -0.16
C SER A 31 13.19 -4.13 1.05
N GLU A 32 14.11 -4.18 2.01
CA GLU A 32 13.90 -4.79 3.32
C GLU A 32 13.34 -3.79 4.32
N MET A 33 12.35 -4.22 5.10
CA MET A 33 11.62 -3.41 6.06
C MET A 33 11.57 -4.13 7.41
N SER A 34 12.03 -3.47 8.47
CA SER A 34 11.95 -4.05 9.81
C SER A 34 10.54 -3.92 10.39
N CYS A 35 9.98 -5.02 10.85
CA CYS A 35 8.69 -5.04 11.54
C CYS A 35 8.84 -4.37 12.92
N PRO A 36 8.04 -3.33 13.23
CA PRO A 36 8.13 -2.63 14.51
C PRO A 36 7.68 -3.47 15.71
N HIS A 37 6.94 -4.56 15.46
CA HIS A 37 6.36 -5.40 16.53
C HIS A 37 7.27 -6.54 16.97
N CYS A 38 8.00 -7.16 16.04
CA CYS A 38 8.84 -8.34 16.33
C CYS A 38 10.30 -8.20 15.89
N GLY A 39 10.66 -7.11 15.21
CA GLY A 39 12.02 -6.87 14.70
C GLY A 39 12.41 -7.71 13.47
N HIS A 40 11.47 -8.47 12.89
CA HIS A 40 11.73 -9.28 11.70
C HIS A 40 11.87 -8.43 10.44
N LEU A 41 12.85 -8.76 9.59
CA LEU A 41 13.08 -8.09 8.31
C LEU A 41 12.19 -8.71 7.23
N ASN A 42 11.25 -7.91 6.72
CA ASN A 42 10.32 -8.29 5.67
C ASN A 42 10.84 -7.79 4.32
N LEU A 43 10.79 -8.63 3.29
CA LEU A 43 11.06 -8.22 1.91
C LEU A 43 9.78 -7.71 1.25
N VAL A 44 9.82 -6.53 0.65
CA VAL A 44 8.67 -6.00 -0.10
C VAL A 44 8.62 -6.68 -1.48
N GLU A 45 7.82 -7.74 -1.61
CA GLU A 45 7.68 -8.50 -2.87
C GLU A 45 6.83 -7.79 -3.93
N SER A 46 5.74 -7.15 -3.50
CA SER A 46 4.82 -6.46 -4.39
C SER A 46 4.07 -5.35 -3.64
N ILE A 47 3.62 -4.33 -4.39
CA ILE A 47 2.82 -3.24 -3.86
C ILE A 47 1.48 -3.28 -4.60
N GLN A 48 0.47 -3.83 -3.94
CA GLN A 48 -0.89 -3.82 -4.45
C GLN A 48 -1.47 -2.42 -4.23
N THR A 49 -1.39 -1.57 -5.25
CA THR A 49 -2.08 -0.28 -5.19
C THR A 49 -3.54 -0.47 -5.56
N PHE A 50 -4.41 0.34 -4.96
CA PHE A 50 -5.83 0.34 -5.31
C PHE A 50 -6.04 0.61 -6.81
N LEU A 51 -5.16 1.39 -7.45
CA LEU A 51 -5.20 1.63 -8.88
C LEU A 51 -4.97 0.36 -9.70
N GLU A 52 -3.96 -0.46 -9.34
CA GLU A 52 -3.73 -1.74 -10.01
C GLU A 52 -4.89 -2.73 -9.76
N ALA A 53 -5.45 -2.76 -8.55
CA ALA A 53 -6.61 -3.59 -8.24
C ALA A 53 -7.90 -3.11 -8.94
N ALA A 54 -8.07 -1.80 -9.15
CA ALA A 54 -9.24 -1.21 -9.78
C ALA A 54 -9.20 -1.28 -11.31
N LYS A 55 -8.01 -1.43 -11.93
CA LYS A 55 -7.87 -1.62 -13.39
C LYS A 55 -8.69 -2.80 -13.91
N SER A 56 -8.86 -3.86 -13.11
CA SER A 56 -9.66 -5.03 -13.49
C SER A 56 -11.14 -4.92 -13.14
N SER A 57 -11.60 -3.86 -12.46
CA SER A 57 -12.96 -3.81 -11.90
C SER A 57 -13.76 -2.55 -12.24
N CYS A 58 -13.11 -1.41 -12.49
CA CYS A 58 -13.81 -0.10 -12.47
C CYS A 58 -13.56 0.80 -13.68
N LEU A 59 -12.59 0.48 -14.57
CA LEU A 59 -12.26 1.36 -15.71
C LEU A 59 -13.07 1.06 -16.97
N ASP A 60 -13.78 -0.08 -17.03
CA ASP A 60 -14.57 -0.47 -18.20
C ASP A 60 -15.98 0.14 -18.23
N LYS A 61 -16.42 0.77 -17.15
CA LYS A 61 -17.70 1.47 -17.10
C LYS A 61 -17.45 2.97 -16.98
N LEU A 62 -17.71 3.68 -18.08
CA LEU A 62 -17.85 5.13 -18.07
C LEU A 62 -18.84 5.50 -16.95
N PRO A 63 -18.52 6.47 -16.06
CA PRO A 63 -19.50 6.96 -15.10
C PRO A 63 -20.70 7.53 -15.87
N ASP A 64 -21.91 7.27 -15.36
CA ASP A 64 -23.16 7.72 -16.00
C ASP A 64 -23.10 9.24 -16.26
N PRO A 65 -23.46 9.71 -17.47
CA PRO A 65 -23.52 11.13 -17.75
C PRO A 65 -24.61 11.78 -16.88
N ASN A 66 -24.22 12.84 -16.16
CA ASN A 66 -25.11 13.70 -15.37
C ASN A 66 -26.31 14.21 -16.17
#